data_AF-A0A354BKX5-F1
#
_entry.id   AF-A0A354BKX5-F1
#
_cell.length_a   1.000
_cell.length_b   1.000
_cell.length_c   1.000
_cell.angle_alpha   90.00
_cell.angle_beta   90.00
_cell.angle_gamma   90.00
#
_symmetry.space_group_name_H-M   'P 1'
#
loop_
_entity.id
_entity.type
_entity.pdbx_description
1 polymer ?
#
loop_
_entity_poly.entity_id
_entity_poly.type
_entity_poly.pdbx_seq_one_letter_code
_entity_poly.pdbx_strand_id
1 'polypeptide(L)'
;MPSAGWAKEILFVARDLKDQQAVWLPREVVLQRSTDFTEPLIFRFDNPTARTHVFEAPGLLESIEENGVHITRPIRITIAPEESGQILVDRTQITTDARTG
;
A
#
# COMPACT_ATOMS: atom_id res chain seq x y z
N MET A 1 -15.95 -25.45 -7.56
CA MET A 1 -15.62 -24.08 -7.98
C MET A 1 -14.58 -23.56 -7.02
N PRO A 2 -13.43 -23.02 -7.47
CA PRO A 2 -12.41 -22.53 -6.54
C PRO A 2 -12.99 -21.33 -5.81
N SER A 3 -12.94 -21.37 -4.48
CA SER A 3 -13.28 -20.28 -3.59
C SER A 3 -12.46 -19.06 -3.99
N ALA A 4 -13.11 -18.01 -4.48
CA ALA A 4 -12.53 -16.70 -4.53
C ALA A 4 -12.26 -16.30 -3.08
N GLY A 5 -11.04 -16.53 -2.59
CA GLY A 5 -10.59 -16.00 -1.30
C GLY A 5 -10.82 -14.50 -1.33
N TRP A 6 -11.55 -13.98 -0.36
CA TRP A 6 -11.99 -12.59 -0.35
C TRP A 6 -10.83 -11.71 0.10
N ALA A 7 -9.88 -11.42 -0.79
CA ALA A 7 -8.82 -10.47 -0.49
C ALA A 7 -9.43 -9.17 0.05
N LYS A 8 -9.02 -8.78 1.27
CA LYS A 8 -9.62 -7.65 1.97
C LYS A 8 -9.05 -6.35 1.41
N GLU A 9 -9.92 -5.51 0.86
CA GLU A 9 -9.52 -4.24 0.24
C GLU A 9 -9.50 -3.09 1.27
N ILE A 10 -8.46 -2.26 1.20
CA ILE A 10 -8.31 -1.00 1.95
C ILE A 10 -8.12 0.13 0.95
N LEU A 11 -9.02 1.11 0.99
CA LEU A 11 -9.01 2.26 0.09
C LEU A 11 -8.25 3.44 0.71
N PHE A 12 -7.29 3.97 -0.03
CA PHE A 12 -6.56 5.20 0.21
C PHE A 12 -6.99 6.27 -0.79
N VAL A 13 -7.59 7.36 -0.31
CA VAL A 13 -7.98 8.50 -1.17
C VAL A 13 -7.08 9.69 -0.90
N ALA A 14 -6.44 10.20 -1.93
CA ALA A 14 -5.66 11.43 -1.83
C ALA A 14 -6.57 12.65 -1.69
N ARG A 15 -6.15 13.59 -0.85
CA ARG A 15 -6.79 14.88 -0.67
C ARG A 15 -5.76 16.00 -0.60
N ASP A 16 -6.00 17.06 -1.36
CA ASP A 16 -5.25 18.31 -1.22
C ASP A 16 -5.68 19.04 0.06
N LEU A 17 -4.72 19.38 0.91
CA LEU A 17 -4.93 20.32 2.01
C LEU A 17 -4.58 21.74 1.55
N LYS A 18 -5.23 22.74 2.17
CA LYS A 18 -5.05 24.17 1.85
C LYS A 18 -3.59 24.63 1.86
N ASP A 19 -2.73 23.94 2.62
CA ASP A 19 -1.32 24.28 2.81
C ASP A 19 -0.37 23.53 1.85
N GLN A 20 -0.87 23.13 0.67
CA GLN A 20 -0.12 22.42 -0.40
C GLN A 20 0.44 21.04 -0.01
N GLN A 21 -0.03 20.47 1.10
CA GLN A 21 0.29 19.08 1.46
C GLN A 21 -0.86 18.17 1.05
N ALA A 22 -0.53 17.11 0.32
CA ALA A 22 -1.47 16.04 0.02
C ALA A 22 -1.44 15.00 1.14
N VAL A 23 -2.61 14.49 1.50
CA VAL A 23 -2.70 13.40 2.48
C VAL A 23 -3.49 12.25 1.91
N TRP A 24 -3.00 11.04 2.13
CA TRP A 24 -3.74 9.82 1.87
C TRP A 24 -4.59 9.47 3.09
N LEU A 25 -5.85 9.13 2.86
CA LEU A 25 -6.77 8.68 3.91
C LEU A 25 -7.20 7.23 3.64
N PRO A 26 -7.00 6.29 4.59
CA PRO A 26 -6.40 6.50 5.91
C PRO A 26 -4.91 6.85 5.85
N ARG A 27 -4.40 7.56 6.87
CA ARG A 27 -2.98 7.97 6.92
C ARG A 27 -2.06 6.85 7.42
N GLU A 28 -2.61 5.95 8.20
CA GLU A 28 -1.90 4.84 8.81
C GLU A 28 -2.81 3.62 8.83
N VAL A 29 -2.22 2.45 8.64
CA VAL A 29 -2.89 1.16 8.75
C VAL A 29 -2.02 0.26 9.61
N VAL A 30 -2.57 -0.21 10.72
CA VAL A 30 -1.92 -1.18 11.60
C VAL A 30 -2.35 -2.57 11.18
N LEU A 31 -1.38 -3.42 10.83
CA LEU A 31 -1.61 -4.78 10.36
C LEU A 31 -1.03 -5.79 11.37
N GLN A 32 -1.87 -6.67 11.88
CA GLN A 32 -1.50 -7.76 12.77
C GLN A 32 -1.26 -9.03 11.94
N ARG A 33 0.00 -9.47 11.87
CA ARG A 33 0.42 -10.60 11.02
C ARG A 33 -0.37 -11.89 11.26
N SER A 34 -0.78 -12.15 12.51
CA SER A 34 -1.50 -13.36 12.92
C SER A 34 -2.97 -13.38 12.52
N THR A 35 -3.59 -12.23 12.27
CA THR A 35 -5.05 -12.10 12.11
C THR A 35 -5.45 -11.43 10.81
N ASP A 36 -4.68 -10.46 10.31
CA ASP A 36 -5.04 -9.69 9.11
C ASP A 36 -4.63 -10.37 7.80
N PHE A 37 -3.78 -11.39 7.85
CA PHE A 37 -3.28 -12.12 6.66
C PHE A 37 -3.78 -13.56 6.59
N THR A 38 -5.01 -13.82 7.03
CA THR A 38 -5.71 -15.05 6.64
C THR A 38 -5.91 -15.11 5.13
N GLU A 39 -6.02 -13.95 4.49
CA GLU A 39 -6.09 -13.75 3.05
C GLU A 39 -5.18 -12.56 2.67
N PRO A 40 -4.73 -12.44 1.40
CA PRO A 40 -4.00 -11.25 0.94
C PRO A 40 -4.84 -9.98 1.09
N LEU A 41 -4.18 -8.85 1.32
CA LEU A 41 -4.80 -7.53 1.37
C LEU A 41 -4.60 -6.80 0.04
N ILE A 42 -5.58 -6.02 -0.38
CA ILE A 42 -5.47 -5.15 -1.56
C ILE A 42 -5.50 -3.71 -1.08
N PHE A 43 -4.45 -2.96 -1.35
CA PHE A 43 -4.43 -1.52 -1.11
C PHE A 43 -4.79 -0.82 -2.41
N ARG A 44 -5.94 -0.15 -2.45
CA ARG A 44 -6.41 0.63 -3.60
C ARG A 44 -6.15 2.10 -3.33
N PHE A 45 -5.59 2.80 -4.31
CA PHE A 45 -5.26 4.22 -4.24
C PHE A 45 -6.08 4.96 -5.27
N ASP A 46 -6.83 5.96 -4.84
CA ASP A 46 -7.59 6.84 -5.74
C ASP A 46 -7.06 8.28 -5.58
N ASN A 47 -6.68 8.90 -6.70
CA ASN A 47 -6.27 10.30 -6.73
C ASN A 47 -7.30 11.16 -7.48
N PRO A 48 -8.35 11.64 -6.81
CA PRO A 48 -9.34 12.51 -7.44
C PRO A 48 -8.85 13.96 -7.61
N THR A 49 -7.59 14.27 -7.28
CA THR A 49 -7.07 15.64 -7.32
C THR A 49 -6.49 15.96 -8.70
N ALA A 50 -6.22 17.25 -8.94
CA ALA A 50 -5.58 17.74 -10.16
C ALA A 50 -4.04 17.62 -10.14
N ARG A 51 -3.45 16.95 -9.13
CA ARG A 51 -2.00 16.88 -8.92
C ARG A 51 -1.52 15.44 -8.82
N THR A 52 -0.28 15.19 -9.24
CA THR A 52 0.38 13.92 -8.98
C THR A 52 0.67 13.78 -7.49
N HIS A 53 0.37 12.62 -6.92
CA HIS A 53 0.67 12.32 -5.53
C HIS A 53 1.49 11.05 -5.39
N VAL A 54 2.28 11.01 -4.34
CA VAL A 54 3.07 9.83 -3.96
C VAL A 54 2.53 9.31 -2.64
N PHE A 55 2.27 8.02 -2.58
CA PHE A 55 2.07 7.30 -1.33
C PHE A 55 3.36 6.54 -0.99
N GLU A 56 3.84 6.70 0.24
CA GLU A 56 5.02 6.01 0.75
C GLU A 56 4.64 5.29 2.06
N ALA A 57 4.93 4.00 2.13
CA ALA A 57 4.75 3.18 3.32
C ALA A 57 6.07 2.49 3.66
N PRO A 58 6.97 3.12 4.44
CA PRO A 58 8.29 2.57 4.75
C PRO A 58 8.28 1.21 5.46
N GLY A 59 7.19 0.89 6.17
CA GLY A 59 7.02 -0.40 6.88
C GLY A 59 6.41 -1.53 6.05
N LEU A 60 6.06 -1.27 4.79
CA LEU A 60 5.59 -2.29 3.84
C LEU A 60 6.59 -2.39 2.69
N LEU A 61 6.94 -3.60 2.29
CA LEU A 61 7.87 -3.85 1.20
C LEU A 61 7.14 -4.47 0.01
N GLU A 62 7.44 -4.01 -1.19
CA GLU A 62 7.12 -4.71 -2.42
C GLU A 62 8.24 -5.68 -2.76
N SER A 63 7.87 -6.89 -3.18
CA SER A 63 8.77 -7.89 -3.71
C SER A 63 8.77 -7.80 -5.24
N ILE A 64 9.90 -7.45 -5.85
CA ILE A 64 10.03 -7.34 -7.30
C ILE A 64 11.20 -8.18 -7.81
N GLU A 65 11.05 -8.69 -9.02
CA GLU A 65 12.16 -9.33 -9.74
C GLU A 65 12.79 -8.32 -10.68
N GLU A 66 14.00 -7.88 -10.36
CA GLU A 66 14.76 -6.93 -11.17
C GLU A 66 16.03 -7.61 -11.67
N ASN A 67 16.20 -7.68 -12.99
CA ASN A 67 17.35 -8.33 -13.63
C ASN A 67 17.59 -9.79 -13.19
N GLY A 68 16.52 -10.53 -12.90
CA GLY A 68 16.60 -11.92 -12.40
C GLY A 68 17.00 -12.04 -10.92
N VAL A 69 17.04 -10.92 -10.19
CA VAL A 69 17.28 -10.88 -8.75
C VAL A 69 16.00 -10.45 -8.05
N HIS A 70 15.61 -11.22 -7.06
CA HIS A 70 14.49 -10.89 -6.19
C HIS A 70 14.94 -9.82 -5.19
N ILE A 71 14.40 -8.61 -5.31
CA ILE A 71 14.68 -7.50 -4.41
C ILE A 71 13.42 -7.09 -3.67
N THR A 72 13.59 -6.65 -2.43
CA THR A 72 12.50 -6.08 -1.63
C THR A 72 12.79 -4.61 -1.40
N ARG A 73 11.79 -3.75 -1.64
CA ARG A 73 11.92 -2.30 -1.48
C ARG A 73 10.69 -1.72 -0.79
N PRO A 74 10.80 -0.59 -0.07
CA PRO A 74 9.63 0.06 0.51
C PRO A 74 8.56 0.35 -0.54
N ILE A 75 7.29 0.15 -0.18
CA ILE A 75 6.16 0.50 -1.03
C ILE A 75 6.18 2.01 -1.25
N ARG A 76 6.33 2.38 -2.52
CA ARG A 76 6.24 3.75 -3.01
C ARG A 76 5.49 3.72 -4.33
N ILE A 77 4.31 4.33 -4.35
CA ILE A 77 3.47 4.42 -5.54
C ILE A 77 3.21 5.88 -5.88
N THR A 78 3.36 6.22 -7.16
CA THR A 78 3.06 7.55 -7.70
C THR A 78 1.80 7.43 -8.55
N ILE A 79 0.77 8.20 -8.22
CA ILE A 79 -0.52 8.20 -8.92
C ILE A 79 -0.72 9.57 -9.56
N ALA A 80 -0.97 9.60 -10.87
CA ALA A 80 -1.22 10.84 -11.60
C ALA A 80 -2.59 11.43 -11.24
N PRO A 81 -2.89 12.67 -11.66
CA PRO A 81 -4.22 13.26 -11.46
C PRO A 81 -5.32 12.39 -12.05
N GLU A 82 -6.43 12.24 -11.32
CA GLU A 82 -7.63 11.49 -11.74
C GLU A 82 -7.40 9.99 -12.01
N GLU A 83 -6.25 9.44 -11.61
CA GLU A 83 -5.92 8.02 -11.74
C GLU A 83 -6.11 7.24 -10.44
N SER A 84 -6.14 5.91 -10.60
CA SER A 84 -6.14 4.95 -9.51
C SER A 84 -5.03 3.91 -9.68
N GLY A 85 -4.55 3.37 -8.58
CA GLY A 85 -3.58 2.29 -8.53
C GLY A 85 -3.96 1.23 -7.51
N GLN A 86 -3.32 0.06 -7.59
CA GLN A 86 -3.53 -1.02 -6.63
C GLN A 86 -2.22 -1.74 -6.32
N ILE A 87 -2.10 -2.22 -5.08
CA ILE A 87 -0.98 -3.05 -4.64
C ILE A 87 -1.53 -4.24 -3.86
N LEU A 88 -1.01 -5.43 -4.15
CA LEU A 88 -1.29 -6.64 -3.38
C LEU A 88 -0.29 -6.74 -2.24
N VAL A 89 -0.78 -6.70 -1.01
CA VAL A 89 0.02 -6.82 0.21
C VAL A 89 -0.23 -8.17 0.85
N ASP A 90 0.81 -8.98 1.01
CA ASP A 90 0.74 -10.27 1.67
C ASP A 90 1.71 -10.38 2.86
N ARG A 91 1.63 -11.50 3.59
CA ARG A 91 2.43 -11.76 4.78
C ARG A 91 3.96 -11.71 4.53
N THR A 92 4.41 -12.02 3.33
CA THR A 92 5.84 -12.07 2.96
C THR A 92 6.42 -10.68 2.68
N GLN A 93 5.54 -9.71 2.42
CA GLN A 93 5.84 -8.34 2.04
C GLN A 93 5.92 -7.36 3.23
N ILE A 94 5.88 -7.85 4.47
CA ILE A 94 5.92 -7.01 5.68
C ILE A 94 7.25 -7.23 6.40
N THR A 95 8.00 -6.15 6.62
CA THR A 95 9.12 -6.17 7.56
C THR A 95 8.60 -6.09 8.98
N THR A 96 9.16 -6.92 9.86
CA THR A 96 8.94 -6.77 11.29
C THR A 96 9.96 -5.78 11.83
N ASP A 97 9.81 -4.49 11.54
CA ASP A 97 10.53 -3.47 12.30
C ASP A 97 9.74 -3.12 13.57
N ALA A 98 9.73 -4.11 14.47
CA ALA A 98 9.45 -3.90 15.87
C ALA A 98 10.65 -4.44 16.67
N ARG A 99 11.85 -3.92 16.37
CA ARG A 99 12.91 -3.93 17.37
C ARG A 99 12.65 -2.71 18.27
N THR A 100 11.96 -2.99 19.37
CA THR A 100 11.85 -2.14 20.57
C THR A 100 13.12 -1.33 20.80
N GLY A 101 12.97 -0.01 20.85
CA GLY A 101 13.86 0.90 21.56
C GLY A 101 13.11 1.45 22.76
#